data_AF-A0A8T5QK13-F1
#
_entry.id   AF-A0A8T5QK13-F1
#
_cell.length_a   1.000
_cell.length_b   1.000
_cell.length_c   1.000
_cell.angle_alpha   90.00
_cell.angle_beta   90.00
_cell.angle_gamma   90.00
#
_symmetry.space_group_name_H-M   'P 1'
#
loop_
_entity.id
_entity.type
_entity.pdbx_description
1 polymer ?
#
loop_
_entity_poly.entity_id
_entity_poly.type
_entity_poly.pdbx_seq_one_letter_code
_entity_poly.pdbx_strand_id
1 'polypeptide(L)'
;MIWQLILAIIIGIICGIITGLTPGIHINLVSVLIVSLSTIFLEYTSALFLATIIISMGVTHTFLDSIPSVFLGAPDSDTVMAVLPGHKLLFQGLGWDAVRLTVIGSLLCLLLCIAIIPVLVLVFPLLYSLMKNYLGYLLIIMVGFIILKDSKKIWAIVIFVLSGILGLIVLNSEISQPLFPMLSGMFGISALIISLFNKVEVPTQIDEEYVQISIGEYIKSLIGGVFSGSFVALFPGIGAAQAAAMSTVLFKVKEYGYLILVGGINTVNFHELKPPQISAKTLEY
;
A
#
# COMPACT_ATOMS: atom_id res chain seq x y z
N MET A 1 -6.99 5.81 -29.94
CA MET A 1 -6.92 4.84 -28.82
C MET A 1 -5.50 4.68 -28.28
N ILE A 2 -4.51 4.20 -29.04
CA ILE A 2 -3.12 4.01 -28.55
C ILE A 2 -2.48 5.32 -28.04
N TRP A 3 -2.58 6.41 -28.78
CA TRP A 3 -2.01 7.70 -28.37
C TRP A 3 -2.59 8.24 -27.05
N GLN A 4 -3.88 8.01 -26.81
CA GLN A 4 -4.53 8.37 -25.55
C GLN A 4 -3.98 7.52 -24.40
N LEU A 5 -3.73 6.22 -24.63
CA LEU A 5 -3.13 5.36 -23.60
C LEU A 5 -1.69 5.75 -23.29
N ILE A 6 -0.89 6.08 -24.31
CA ILE A 6 0.48 6.58 -24.11
C ILE A 6 0.46 7.88 -23.29
N LEU A 7 -0.44 8.80 -23.63
CA LEU A 7 -0.60 10.04 -22.87
C LEU A 7 -1.01 9.76 -21.41
N ALA A 8 -1.98 8.86 -21.18
CA ALA A 8 -2.39 8.44 -19.85
C ALA A 8 -1.23 7.85 -19.04
N ILE A 9 -0.39 7.02 -19.67
CA ILE A 9 0.80 6.43 -19.03
C ILE A 9 1.78 7.53 -18.63
N ILE A 10 2.07 8.49 -19.51
CA ILE A 10 2.99 9.60 -19.22
C ILE A 10 2.47 10.45 -18.06
N ILE A 11 1.18 10.80 -18.07
CA ILE A 11 0.54 11.55 -16.98
C ILE A 11 0.64 10.75 -15.67
N GLY A 12 0.30 9.47 -15.70
CA GLY A 12 0.37 8.63 -14.51
C GLY A 12 1.80 8.49 -13.99
N ILE A 13 2.82 8.32 -14.83
CA ILE A 13 4.23 8.30 -14.43
C ILE A 13 4.61 9.61 -13.72
N ILE A 14 4.25 10.78 -14.29
CA ILE A 14 4.55 12.08 -13.67
C ILE A 14 3.88 12.19 -12.30
N CYS A 15 2.58 11.86 -12.20
CA CYS A 15 1.87 11.83 -10.92
C CYS A 15 2.49 10.82 -9.94
N GLY A 16 2.94 9.66 -10.43
CA GLY A 16 3.59 8.63 -9.64
C GLY A 16 4.94 9.08 -9.08
N ILE A 17 5.72 9.84 -9.85
CA ILE A 17 6.96 10.46 -9.38
C ILE A 17 6.68 11.46 -8.26
N ILE A 18 5.70 12.35 -8.47
CA ILE A 18 5.35 13.38 -7.47
C ILE A 18 4.87 12.72 -6.19
N THR A 19 3.93 11.77 -6.29
CA THR A 19 3.35 11.11 -5.11
C THR A 19 4.37 10.20 -4.42
N GLY A 20 5.18 9.45 -5.17
CA GLY A 20 6.17 8.54 -4.61
C GLY A 20 7.32 9.26 -3.91
N LEU A 21 7.73 10.43 -4.39
CA LEU A 21 8.83 11.19 -3.76
C LEU A 21 8.37 12.17 -2.67
N THR A 22 7.07 12.47 -2.58
CA THR A 22 6.54 13.38 -1.55
C THR A 22 6.16 12.60 -0.29
N PRO A 23 6.85 12.79 0.85
CA PRO A 23 6.48 12.13 2.10
C PRO A 23 5.03 12.45 2.48
N GLY A 24 4.29 11.42 2.91
CA GLY A 24 2.92 11.58 3.40
C GLY A 24 1.83 11.65 2.33
N ILE A 25 2.17 11.76 1.05
CA ILE A 25 1.18 11.64 -0.04
C ILE A 25 1.13 10.18 -0.49
N HIS A 26 0.08 9.46 -0.09
CA HIS A 26 -0.14 8.10 -0.56
C HIS A 26 -0.94 8.07 -1.87
N ILE A 27 -0.71 7.06 -2.69
CA ILE A 27 -1.41 6.90 -3.96
C ILE A 27 -2.94 6.81 -3.82
N ASN A 28 -3.43 6.12 -2.79
CA ASN A 28 -4.87 5.96 -2.54
C ASN A 28 -5.58 7.32 -2.48
N LEU A 29 -4.93 8.35 -1.93
CA LEU A 29 -5.49 9.70 -1.85
C LEU A 29 -5.69 10.31 -3.24
N VAL A 30 -4.66 10.23 -4.08
CA VAL A 30 -4.69 10.80 -5.44
C VAL A 30 -5.62 10.01 -6.35
N SER A 31 -5.67 8.69 -6.21
CA SER A 31 -6.62 7.87 -6.95
C SER A 31 -8.06 8.16 -6.55
N VAL A 32 -8.35 8.36 -5.26
CA VAL A 32 -9.67 8.81 -4.81
C VAL A 32 -9.99 10.18 -5.40
N LEU A 33 -9.05 11.13 -5.42
CA LEU A 33 -9.26 12.43 -6.07
C LEU A 33 -9.62 12.28 -7.57
N ILE A 34 -8.89 11.44 -8.31
CA ILE A 34 -9.17 11.18 -9.74
C ILE A 34 -10.54 10.54 -9.92
N VAL A 35 -10.88 9.54 -9.10
CA VAL A 35 -12.20 8.90 -9.11
C VAL A 35 -13.29 9.90 -8.70
N SER A 36 -12.98 10.82 -7.79
CA SER A 36 -13.94 11.79 -7.31
C SER A 36 -14.32 12.84 -8.35
N LEU A 37 -13.38 13.17 -9.21
CA LEU A 37 -13.56 14.06 -10.35
C LEU A 37 -13.91 13.30 -11.64
N SER A 38 -14.12 11.98 -11.56
CA SER A 38 -14.35 11.14 -12.75
C SER A 38 -15.61 11.56 -13.52
N THR A 39 -16.66 12.04 -12.86
CA THR A 39 -17.87 12.53 -13.53
C THR A 39 -17.56 13.66 -14.52
N ILE A 40 -16.62 14.53 -14.19
CA ILE A 40 -16.17 15.63 -15.05
C ILE A 40 -15.21 15.09 -16.11
N PHE A 41 -14.23 14.27 -15.71
CA PHE A 41 -13.22 13.79 -16.65
C PHE A 41 -13.76 12.83 -17.71
N LEU A 42 -14.81 12.07 -17.41
CA LEU A 42 -15.44 11.14 -18.34
C LEU A 42 -16.23 11.84 -19.45
N GLU A 43 -16.54 13.13 -19.31
CA GLU A 43 -17.10 13.94 -20.41
C GLU A 43 -16.07 14.15 -21.54
N TYR A 44 -14.78 14.18 -21.18
CA TYR A 44 -13.68 14.47 -22.11
C TYR A 44 -12.79 13.25 -22.40
N THR A 45 -12.87 12.21 -21.57
CA THR A 45 -11.98 11.04 -21.59
C THR A 45 -12.77 9.75 -21.41
N SER A 46 -12.08 8.60 -21.48
CA SER A 46 -12.70 7.29 -21.25
C SER A 46 -12.34 6.72 -19.88
N ALA A 47 -13.17 5.81 -19.36
CA ALA A 47 -12.85 5.08 -18.13
C ALA A 47 -11.52 4.32 -18.23
N LEU A 48 -11.20 3.81 -19.42
CA LEU A 48 -9.91 3.17 -19.69
C LEU A 48 -8.73 4.14 -19.57
N PHE A 49 -8.90 5.40 -20.00
CA PHE A 49 -7.88 6.44 -19.87
C PHE A 49 -7.58 6.73 -18.39
N LEU A 50 -8.61 6.94 -17.57
CA LEU A 50 -8.46 7.19 -16.13
C LEU A 50 -7.87 5.97 -15.39
N ALA A 51 -8.33 4.76 -15.71
CA ALA A 51 -7.77 3.54 -15.16
C ALA A 51 -6.27 3.41 -15.52
N THR A 52 -5.89 3.74 -16.74
CA THR A 52 -4.48 3.72 -17.17
C THR A 52 -3.62 4.73 -16.39
N ILE A 53 -4.14 5.93 -16.12
CA ILE A 53 -3.46 6.91 -15.24
C ILE A 53 -3.25 6.32 -13.84
N ILE A 54 -4.32 5.77 -13.23
CA ILE A 54 -4.26 5.23 -11.87
C ILE A 54 -3.28 4.05 -11.79
N ILE A 55 -3.31 3.13 -12.76
CA ILE A 55 -2.43 1.96 -12.77
C ILE A 55 -0.96 2.38 -12.97
N SER A 56 -0.67 3.25 -13.93
CA SER A 56 0.71 3.70 -14.18
C SER A 56 1.26 4.55 -13.03
N MET A 57 0.47 5.47 -12.49
CA MET A 57 0.78 6.18 -11.24
C MET A 57 1.05 5.20 -10.10
N GLY A 58 0.19 4.19 -9.97
CA GLY A 58 0.31 2.97 -9.19
C GLY A 58 1.70 2.41 -9.09
N VAL A 59 2.09 1.85 -10.22
CA VAL A 59 3.36 1.16 -10.38
C VAL A 59 4.50 2.15 -10.08
N THR A 60 4.51 3.33 -10.68
CA THR A 60 5.60 4.31 -10.48
C THR A 60 5.74 4.74 -9.03
N HIS A 61 4.63 4.99 -8.32
CA HIS A 61 4.63 5.36 -6.91
C HIS A 61 5.33 4.30 -6.05
N THR A 62 4.93 3.03 -6.19
CA THR A 62 5.43 1.92 -5.33
C THR A 62 6.91 1.59 -5.50
N PHE A 63 7.54 2.09 -6.57
CA PHE A 63 8.98 1.96 -6.76
C PHE A 63 9.71 3.12 -6.08
N LEU A 64 9.14 4.32 -6.13
CA LEU A 64 9.79 5.55 -5.69
C LEU A 64 9.55 5.86 -4.21
N ASP A 65 8.41 5.44 -3.66
CA ASP A 65 8.03 5.63 -2.24
C ASP A 65 8.99 4.95 -1.26
N SER A 66 9.72 3.93 -1.71
CA SER A 66 10.80 3.29 -0.97
C SER A 66 11.90 4.28 -0.54
N ILE A 67 12.18 5.32 -1.35
CA ILE A 67 13.22 6.31 -1.07
C ILE A 67 12.84 7.17 0.16
N PRO A 68 11.75 7.97 0.14
CA PRO A 68 11.38 8.75 1.31
C PRO A 68 11.00 7.84 2.48
N SER A 69 10.44 6.65 2.25
CA SER A 69 10.13 5.73 3.35
C SER A 69 11.39 5.29 4.11
N VAL A 70 12.50 5.00 3.42
CA VAL A 70 13.75 4.61 4.09
C VAL A 70 14.42 5.82 4.73
N PHE A 71 14.60 6.91 3.98
CA PHE A 71 15.44 8.04 4.37
C PHE A 71 14.75 9.11 5.22
N LEU A 72 13.45 9.32 5.04
CA LEU A 72 12.68 10.39 5.69
C LEU A 72 11.60 9.85 6.64
N GLY A 73 11.33 8.55 6.59
CA GLY A 73 10.40 7.87 7.50
C GLY A 73 11.07 7.35 8.77
N ALA A 74 12.40 7.43 8.89
CA ALA A 74 13.14 6.89 10.02
C ALA A 74 12.84 7.67 11.31
N PRO A 75 12.43 6.99 12.40
CA PRO A 75 12.33 7.63 13.70
C PRO A 75 13.74 7.90 14.27
N ASP A 76 13.82 8.69 15.33
CA ASP A 76 15.08 9.11 15.95
C ASP A 76 16.01 7.92 16.28
N SER A 77 17.32 8.15 16.15
CA SER A 77 18.39 7.15 16.31
C SER A 77 18.40 6.48 17.69
N ASP A 78 17.80 7.09 18.71
CA ASP A 78 17.66 6.51 20.06
C ASP A 78 16.69 5.32 20.11
N THR A 79 15.90 5.10 19.04
CA THR A 79 14.89 4.03 18.97
C THR A 79 15.25 2.86 18.06
N VAL A 80 16.50 2.78 17.58
CA VAL A 80 16.98 1.86 16.52
C VAL A 80 16.76 0.36 16.81
N MET A 81 16.69 -0.06 18.08
CA MET A 81 16.42 -1.47 18.39
C MET A 81 14.96 -1.88 18.16
N ALA A 82 14.05 -0.92 18.01
CA ALA A 82 12.63 -1.14 17.78
C ALA A 82 12.18 -0.81 16.34
N VAL A 83 13.09 -0.37 15.46
CA VAL A 83 12.73 0.03 14.09
C VAL A 83 12.74 -1.12 13.11
N LEU A 84 12.00 -0.93 12.01
CA LEU A 84 11.97 -1.86 10.89
C LEU A 84 13.37 -2.04 10.26
N PRO A 85 13.65 -3.20 9.65
CA PRO A 85 14.96 -3.52 9.07
C PRO A 85 15.55 -2.44 8.15
N GLY A 86 14.70 -1.73 7.40
CA GLY A 86 15.13 -0.67 6.48
C GLY A 86 15.74 0.53 7.20
N HIS A 87 15.17 0.94 8.33
CA HIS A 87 15.72 2.03 9.15
C HIS A 87 16.98 1.59 9.88
N LYS A 88 17.05 0.33 10.31
CA LYS A 88 18.29 -0.22 10.88
C LYS A 88 19.43 -0.18 9.87
N LEU A 89 19.18 -0.52 8.60
CA LEU A 89 20.16 -0.37 7.53
C LEU A 89 20.51 1.11 7.26
N LEU A 90 19.54 2.03 7.26
CA LEU A 90 19.82 3.47 7.14
C LEU A 90 20.84 3.93 8.19
N PHE A 91 20.62 3.58 9.47
CA PHE A 91 21.51 3.96 10.57
C PHE A 91 22.86 3.25 10.56
N GLN A 92 22.99 2.17 9.81
CA GLN A 92 24.27 1.50 9.52
C GLN A 92 25.01 2.12 8.31
N GLY A 93 24.42 3.12 7.64
CA GLY A 93 24.96 3.70 6.41
C GLY A 93 24.59 2.92 5.15
N LEU A 94 23.71 1.91 5.24
CA LEU A 94 23.31 1.01 4.15
C LEU A 94 21.87 1.30 3.66
N GLY A 95 21.41 2.55 3.76
CA GLY A 95 20.06 2.97 3.35
C GLY A 95 19.78 2.73 1.87
N TRP A 96 20.79 2.92 1.00
CA TRP A 96 20.66 2.62 -0.43
C TRP A 96 20.43 1.14 -0.70
N ASP A 97 21.03 0.26 0.08
CA ASP A 97 20.77 -1.17 -0.01
C ASP A 97 19.36 -1.52 0.45
N ALA A 98 18.85 -0.82 1.48
CA ALA A 98 17.46 -1.00 1.90
C ALA A 98 16.47 -0.62 0.78
N VAL A 99 16.71 0.51 0.11
CA VAL A 99 15.94 0.93 -1.08
C VAL A 99 16.09 -0.10 -2.20
N ARG A 100 17.32 -0.51 -2.53
CA ARG A 100 17.61 -1.49 -3.58
C ARG A 100 16.87 -2.80 -3.37
N LEU A 101 16.93 -3.38 -2.17
CA LEU A 101 16.25 -4.64 -1.84
C LEU A 101 14.73 -4.51 -1.96
N THR A 102 14.17 -3.38 -1.52
CA THR A 102 12.74 -3.08 -1.63
C THR A 102 12.31 -3.00 -3.10
N VAL A 103 13.05 -2.24 -3.93
CA VAL A 103 12.79 -2.07 -5.37
C VAL A 103 12.95 -3.40 -6.13
N ILE A 104 13.92 -4.24 -5.77
CA ILE A 104 14.06 -5.59 -6.34
C ILE A 104 12.80 -6.42 -6.03
N GLY A 105 12.31 -6.35 -4.79
CA GLY A 105 11.05 -6.97 -4.39
C GLY A 105 9.87 -6.49 -5.22
N SER A 106 9.70 -5.18 -5.36
CA SER A 106 8.67 -4.56 -6.19
C SER A 106 8.71 -5.06 -7.64
N LEU A 107 9.87 -5.04 -8.27
CA LEU A 107 10.05 -5.45 -9.67
C LEU A 107 9.75 -6.94 -9.88
N LEU A 108 10.39 -7.80 -9.10
CA LEU A 108 10.29 -9.25 -9.30
C LEU A 108 8.90 -9.76 -8.90
N CYS A 109 8.30 -9.23 -7.83
CA CYS A 109 6.93 -9.59 -7.47
C CYS A 109 5.91 -9.06 -8.49
N LEU A 110 6.11 -7.89 -9.09
CA LEU A 110 5.26 -7.40 -10.18
C LEU A 110 5.30 -8.36 -11.37
N LEU A 111 6.48 -8.77 -11.81
CA LEU A 111 6.64 -9.70 -12.93
C LEU A 111 6.02 -11.07 -12.62
N LEU A 112 6.26 -11.60 -11.42
CA LEU A 112 5.66 -12.86 -10.97
C LEU A 112 4.13 -12.74 -10.88
N CYS A 113 3.62 -11.62 -10.34
CA CYS A 113 2.19 -11.33 -10.27
C CYS A 113 1.57 -11.35 -11.66
N ILE A 114 2.14 -10.61 -12.62
CA ILE A 114 1.69 -10.58 -14.02
C ILE A 114 1.65 -11.99 -14.61
N ALA A 115 2.66 -12.83 -14.34
CA ALA A 115 2.69 -14.21 -14.82
C ALA A 115 1.57 -15.09 -14.21
N ILE A 116 1.18 -14.84 -12.96
CA ILE A 116 0.12 -15.61 -12.27
C ILE A 116 -1.28 -15.01 -12.42
N ILE A 117 -1.45 -13.80 -12.99
CA ILE A 117 -2.76 -13.16 -13.21
C ILE A 117 -3.79 -14.13 -13.83
N PRO A 118 -3.48 -14.92 -14.88
CA PRO A 118 -4.46 -15.85 -15.47
C PRO A 118 -5.01 -16.84 -14.45
N VAL A 119 -4.17 -17.30 -13.52
CA VAL A 119 -4.57 -18.19 -12.43
C VAL A 119 -5.38 -17.42 -11.38
N LEU A 120 -4.93 -16.22 -11.00
CA LEU A 120 -5.62 -15.38 -10.02
C LEU A 120 -7.04 -15.04 -10.46
N VAL A 121 -7.26 -14.71 -11.74
CA VAL A 121 -8.59 -14.39 -12.30
C VAL A 121 -9.57 -15.57 -12.19
N LEU A 122 -9.08 -16.82 -12.25
CA LEU A 122 -9.92 -18.01 -12.08
C LEU A 122 -10.18 -18.33 -10.60
N VAL A 123 -9.17 -18.17 -9.74
CA VAL A 123 -9.24 -18.55 -8.32
C VAL A 123 -9.94 -17.50 -7.46
N PHE A 124 -9.73 -16.20 -7.74
CA PHE A 124 -10.25 -15.11 -6.92
C PHE A 124 -11.78 -15.10 -6.79
N PRO A 125 -12.58 -15.28 -7.86
CA PRO A 125 -14.03 -15.31 -7.74
C PRO A 125 -14.52 -16.47 -6.84
N LEU A 126 -13.89 -17.63 -6.95
CA LEU A 126 -14.21 -18.80 -6.11
C LEU A 126 -13.91 -18.50 -4.65
N LEU A 127 -12.70 -17.99 -4.37
CA LEU A 127 -12.27 -17.66 -3.01
C LEU A 127 -13.15 -16.56 -2.41
N TYR A 128 -13.42 -15.48 -3.15
CA TYR A 128 -14.31 -14.42 -2.70
C TYR A 128 -15.73 -14.92 -2.42
N SER A 129 -16.29 -15.79 -3.27
CA SER A 129 -17.62 -16.37 -3.06
C SER A 129 -17.71 -17.20 -1.77
N LEU A 130 -16.68 -17.99 -1.47
CA LEU A 130 -16.58 -18.78 -0.25
C LEU A 130 -16.43 -17.88 0.99
N MET A 131 -15.74 -16.75 0.85
CA MET A 131 -15.35 -15.92 1.98
C MET A 131 -16.29 -14.75 2.28
N LYS A 132 -17.06 -14.26 1.31
CA LYS A 132 -17.90 -13.05 1.46
C LYS A 132 -18.82 -13.10 2.67
N ASN A 133 -19.38 -14.26 2.99
CA ASN A 133 -20.28 -14.45 4.13
C ASN A 133 -19.55 -14.41 5.48
N TYR A 134 -18.23 -14.63 5.48
CA TYR A 134 -17.39 -14.68 6.68
C TYR A 134 -16.52 -13.42 6.88
N LEU A 135 -16.45 -12.52 5.87
CA LEU A 135 -15.60 -11.33 5.92
C LEU A 135 -15.84 -10.47 7.17
N GLY A 136 -17.11 -10.27 7.57
CA GLY A 136 -17.45 -9.51 8.78
C GLY A 136 -16.90 -10.15 10.06
N TYR A 137 -17.04 -11.47 10.21
CA TYR A 137 -16.50 -12.19 11.37
C TYR A 137 -14.97 -12.14 11.39
N LEU A 138 -14.34 -12.29 10.23
CA LEU A 138 -12.89 -12.22 10.10
C LEU A 138 -12.35 -10.84 10.51
N LEU A 139 -13.00 -9.77 10.06
CA LEU A 139 -12.70 -8.40 10.48
C LEU A 139 -12.80 -8.23 12.00
N ILE A 140 -13.87 -8.73 12.62
CA ILE A 140 -14.06 -8.64 14.08
C ILE A 140 -12.95 -9.41 14.82
N ILE A 141 -12.62 -10.62 14.37
CA ILE A 141 -11.55 -11.43 14.97
C ILE A 141 -10.21 -10.72 14.86
N MET A 142 -9.90 -10.12 13.70
CA MET A 142 -8.65 -9.39 13.49
C MET A 142 -8.55 -8.14 14.36
N VAL A 143 -9.61 -7.32 14.40
CA VAL A 143 -9.66 -6.14 15.26
C VAL A 143 -9.52 -6.57 16.73
N GLY A 144 -10.24 -7.60 17.15
CA GLY A 144 -10.14 -8.15 18.51
C GLY A 144 -8.72 -8.61 18.83
N PHE A 145 -8.06 -9.31 17.91
CA PHE A 145 -6.67 -9.75 18.07
C PHE A 145 -5.71 -8.56 18.23
N ILE A 146 -5.83 -7.54 17.37
CA ILE A 146 -4.99 -6.33 17.42
C ILE A 146 -5.18 -5.61 18.76
N ILE A 147 -6.44 -5.38 19.18
CA ILE A 147 -6.76 -4.73 20.46
C ILE A 147 -6.22 -5.52 21.65
N LEU A 148 -6.34 -6.85 21.65
CA LEU A 148 -5.86 -7.70 22.73
C LEU A 148 -4.32 -7.73 22.83
N LYS A 149 -3.64 -7.60 21.70
CA LYS A 149 -2.18 -7.52 21.62
C LYS A 149 -1.62 -6.15 21.96
N ASP A 150 -2.43 -5.10 21.89
CA ASP A 150 -2.00 -3.75 22.23
C ASP A 150 -1.72 -3.60 23.74
N SER A 151 -0.67 -2.86 24.07
CA SER A 151 -0.33 -2.51 25.45
C SER A 151 -1.37 -1.58 26.09
N LYS A 152 -2.02 -0.71 25.29
CA LYS A 152 -3.00 0.29 25.72
C LYS A 152 -4.40 -0.08 25.23
N LYS A 153 -4.88 -1.26 25.63
CA LYS A 153 -6.17 -1.85 25.20
C LYS A 153 -7.36 -0.89 25.24
N ILE A 154 -7.49 -0.09 26.31
CA ILE A 154 -8.59 0.87 26.48
C ILE A 154 -8.53 1.94 25.38
N TRP A 155 -7.34 2.50 25.11
CA TRP A 155 -7.15 3.47 24.03
C TRP A 155 -7.39 2.86 22.65
N ALA A 156 -6.96 1.62 22.43
CA ALA A 156 -7.23 0.91 21.17
C ALA A 156 -8.74 0.74 20.93
N ILE A 157 -9.52 0.39 21.96
CA ILE A 157 -10.99 0.32 21.89
C ILE A 157 -11.60 1.69 21.59
N VAL A 158 -11.17 2.74 22.30
CA VAL A 158 -11.66 4.11 22.09
C VAL A 158 -11.41 4.55 20.65
N ILE A 159 -10.20 4.37 20.14
CA ILE A 159 -9.84 4.71 18.75
C ILE A 159 -10.71 3.91 17.77
N PHE A 160 -10.86 2.60 17.98
CA PHE A 160 -11.70 1.76 17.13
C PHE A 160 -13.15 2.26 17.06
N VAL A 161 -13.76 2.56 18.21
CA VAL A 161 -15.14 3.06 18.28
C VAL A 161 -15.26 4.43 17.60
N LEU A 162 -14.32 5.36 17.88
CA LEU A 162 -14.31 6.68 17.25
C LEU A 162 -14.15 6.60 15.72
N SER A 163 -13.25 5.75 15.23
CA SER A 163 -13.09 5.50 13.79
C SER A 163 -14.34 4.90 13.16
N GLY A 164 -15.03 3.99 13.86
CA GLY A 164 -16.30 3.43 13.42
C GLY A 164 -17.42 4.48 13.33
N ILE A 165 -17.54 5.32 14.35
CA ILE A 165 -18.52 6.44 14.37
C ILE A 165 -18.21 7.43 13.25
N LEU A 166 -16.94 7.81 13.06
CA LEU A 166 -16.52 8.70 11.97
C LEU A 166 -16.90 8.10 10.61
N GLY A 167 -16.62 6.81 10.39
CA GLY A 167 -17.00 6.11 9.17
C GLY A 167 -18.51 6.14 8.92
N LEU A 168 -19.32 5.90 9.96
CA LEU A 168 -20.79 6.00 9.86
C LEU A 168 -21.24 7.42 9.53
N ILE A 169 -20.68 8.45 10.15
CA ILE A 169 -21.03 9.85 9.87
C ILE A 169 -20.69 10.21 8.42
N VAL A 170 -19.48 9.87 7.97
CA VAL A 170 -18.99 10.20 6.62
C VAL A 170 -19.82 9.48 5.56
N LEU A 171 -20.07 8.18 5.72
CA LEU A 171 -20.81 7.38 4.74
C LEU A 171 -22.31 7.70 4.68
N ASN A 172 -22.89 8.25 5.75
CA ASN A 172 -24.30 8.68 5.79
C ASN A 172 -24.47 10.19 5.56
N SER A 173 -23.41 10.92 5.20
CA SER A 173 -23.48 12.34 4.90
C SER A 173 -24.03 12.61 3.50
N GLU A 174 -24.62 13.78 3.29
CA GLU A 174 -25.10 14.24 1.97
C GLU A 174 -23.96 14.77 1.06
N ILE A 175 -22.71 14.63 1.48
CA ILE A 175 -21.56 15.13 0.75
C ILE A 175 -21.33 14.27 -0.49
N SER A 176 -21.31 14.90 -1.66
CA SER A 176 -20.81 14.27 -2.89
C SER A 176 -19.35 13.88 -2.67
N GLN A 177 -19.02 12.57 -2.76
CA GLN A 177 -17.66 12.03 -2.60
C GLN A 177 -17.09 12.15 -1.16
N PRO A 178 -17.76 11.61 -0.12
CA PRO A 178 -17.43 11.90 1.27
C PRO A 178 -16.07 11.32 1.71
N LEU A 179 -15.53 10.36 0.95
CA LEU A 179 -14.21 9.76 1.21
C LEU A 179 -13.05 10.73 0.94
N PHE A 180 -13.18 11.65 -0.02
CA PHE A 180 -12.07 12.54 -0.37
C PHE A 180 -11.69 13.50 0.78
N PRO A 181 -12.62 14.27 1.38
CA PRO A 181 -12.31 15.11 2.54
C PRO A 181 -11.80 14.30 3.74
N MET A 182 -12.40 13.14 4.00
CA MET A 182 -12.00 12.27 5.11
C MET A 182 -10.55 11.76 4.95
N LEU A 183 -10.21 11.18 3.79
CA LEU A 183 -8.87 10.64 3.55
C LEU A 183 -7.82 11.74 3.44
N SER A 184 -8.16 12.88 2.83
CA SER A 184 -7.27 14.04 2.75
C SER A 184 -6.91 14.57 4.14
N GLY A 185 -7.90 14.69 5.03
CA GLY A 185 -7.68 15.16 6.40
C GLY A 185 -6.93 14.15 7.27
N MET A 186 -7.37 12.89 7.26
CA MET A 186 -6.85 11.84 8.16
C MET A 186 -5.50 11.28 7.76
N PHE A 187 -5.18 11.25 6.45
CA PHE A 187 -3.94 10.67 5.94
C PHE A 187 -3.03 11.69 5.26
N GLY A 188 -3.57 12.54 4.38
CA GLY A 188 -2.75 13.50 3.62
C GLY A 188 -2.19 14.62 4.50
N ILE A 189 -3.08 15.43 5.07
CA ILE A 189 -2.70 16.60 5.87
C ILE A 189 -1.97 16.19 7.15
N SER A 190 -2.43 15.15 7.83
CA SER A 190 -1.80 14.65 9.07
C SER A 190 -0.36 14.19 8.83
N ALA A 191 -0.11 13.41 7.78
CA ALA A 191 1.23 12.93 7.46
C ALA A 191 2.17 14.08 7.04
N LEU A 192 1.67 15.04 6.26
CA LEU A 192 2.43 16.24 5.90
C LEU A 192 2.78 17.08 7.12
N ILE A 193 1.84 17.27 8.06
CA ILE A 193 2.09 17.97 9.32
C ILE A 193 3.19 17.27 10.11
N ILE A 194 3.10 15.95 10.30
CA ILE A 194 4.13 15.18 11.02
C ILE A 194 5.49 15.31 10.33
N SER A 195 5.52 15.22 9.00
CA SER A 195 6.75 15.34 8.21
C SER A 195 7.37 16.74 8.28
N LEU A 196 6.58 17.80 8.46
CA LEU A 196 7.08 19.16 8.63
C LEU A 196 7.73 19.38 10.01
N PHE A 197 7.24 18.69 11.04
CA PHE A 197 7.73 18.83 12.41
C PHE A 197 8.87 17.88 12.78
N ASN A 198 8.97 16.72 12.11
CA ASN A 198 10.06 15.78 12.34
C ASN A 198 11.32 16.21 11.58
N LYS A 199 12.42 16.43 12.31
CA LYS A 199 13.74 16.61 11.73
C LYS A 199 14.44 15.26 11.66
N VAL A 200 14.50 14.68 10.46
CA VAL A 200 15.26 13.45 10.26
C VAL A 200 16.71 13.79 9.97
N GLU A 201 17.61 13.40 10.87
CA GLU A 201 19.05 13.45 10.63
C GLU A 201 19.48 12.18 9.88
N VAL A 202 19.75 12.33 8.59
CA VAL A 202 20.24 11.22 7.76
C VAL A 202 21.74 11.04 7.99
N PRO A 203 22.19 9.88 8.49
CA PRO A 203 23.62 9.62 8.69
C PRO A 203 24.34 9.43 7.34
N THR A 204 25.67 9.52 7.35
CA THR A 204 26.50 9.30 6.16
C THR A 204 26.31 7.89 5.60
N GLN A 205 26.07 7.78 4.30
CA GLN A 205 25.85 6.50 3.62
C GLN A 205 27.15 5.95 3.04
N ILE A 206 27.25 4.62 2.99
CA ILE A 206 28.38 3.85 2.47
C ILE A 206 27.95 3.26 1.13
N ASP A 207 28.64 3.61 0.05
CA ASP A 207 28.25 3.20 -1.32
C ASP A 207 28.92 1.88 -1.78
N GLU A 208 29.90 1.36 -1.03
CA GLU A 208 30.75 0.24 -1.46
C GLU A 208 30.35 -1.13 -0.88
N GLU A 209 29.59 -1.16 0.23
CA GLU A 209 29.16 -2.41 0.86
C GLU A 209 27.76 -2.80 0.39
N TYR A 210 27.61 -4.09 -0.01
CA TYR A 210 26.33 -4.65 -0.44
C TYR A 210 25.87 -5.76 0.50
N VAL A 211 24.63 -5.66 0.97
CA VAL A 211 23.94 -6.71 1.71
C VAL A 211 23.73 -7.91 0.79
N GLN A 212 24.39 -9.03 1.11
CA GLN A 212 24.22 -10.27 0.38
C GLN A 212 23.07 -11.09 0.93
N ILE A 213 22.21 -11.57 0.03
CA ILE A 213 21.06 -12.42 0.36
C ILE A 213 21.18 -13.73 -0.41
N SER A 214 21.02 -14.85 0.29
CA SER A 214 21.02 -16.17 -0.32
C SER A 214 19.83 -16.35 -1.28
N ILE A 215 20.01 -17.13 -2.35
CA ILE A 215 18.94 -17.44 -3.32
C ILE A 215 17.68 -18.02 -2.66
N GLY A 216 17.84 -18.88 -1.65
CA GLY A 216 16.69 -19.44 -0.94
C GLY A 216 15.88 -18.39 -0.19
N GLU A 217 16.54 -17.35 0.31
CA GLU A 217 15.88 -16.23 1.00
C GLU A 217 15.17 -15.30 0.00
N TYR A 218 15.78 -15.05 -1.16
CA TYR A 218 15.14 -14.35 -2.27
C TYR A 218 13.82 -15.02 -2.66
N ILE A 219 13.85 -16.33 -2.93
CA ILE A 219 12.67 -17.08 -3.37
C ILE A 219 11.56 -17.03 -2.33
N LYS A 220 11.87 -17.24 -1.05
CA LYS A 220 10.88 -17.15 0.04
C LYS A 220 10.24 -15.77 0.12
N SER A 221 11.05 -14.72 0.01
CA SER A 221 10.59 -13.33 0.09
C SER A 221 9.67 -12.98 -1.08
N LEU A 222 10.02 -13.42 -2.29
CA LEU A 222 9.22 -13.19 -3.50
C LEU A 222 7.89 -13.96 -3.46
N ILE A 223 7.93 -15.26 -3.12
CA ILE A 223 6.70 -16.07 -2.98
C ILE A 223 5.81 -15.47 -1.89
N GLY A 224 6.38 -15.13 -0.74
CA GLY A 224 5.67 -14.51 0.35
C GLY A 224 5.07 -13.15 -0.03
N GLY A 225 5.77 -12.37 -0.86
CA GLY A 225 5.35 -11.05 -1.32
C GLY A 225 4.17 -11.13 -2.28
N VAL A 226 4.29 -11.97 -3.31
CA VAL A 226 3.21 -12.20 -4.27
C VAL A 226 1.99 -12.83 -3.61
N PHE A 227 2.19 -13.86 -2.78
CA PHE A 227 1.10 -14.50 -2.06
C PHE A 227 0.37 -13.50 -1.16
N SER A 228 1.11 -12.75 -0.34
CA SER A 228 0.50 -11.87 0.67
C SER A 228 -0.08 -10.62 0.03
N GLY A 229 0.58 -10.02 -0.96
CA GLY A 229 0.01 -8.89 -1.71
C GLY A 229 -1.29 -9.27 -2.43
N SER A 230 -1.32 -10.45 -3.07
CA SER A 230 -2.55 -10.96 -3.71
C SER A 230 -3.64 -11.28 -2.68
N PHE A 231 -3.25 -11.86 -1.54
CA PHE A 231 -4.17 -12.20 -0.46
C PHE A 231 -4.78 -10.94 0.17
N VAL A 232 -3.99 -9.92 0.48
CA VAL A 232 -4.48 -8.66 1.05
C VAL A 232 -5.57 -8.02 0.19
N ALA A 233 -5.40 -8.04 -1.14
CA ALA A 233 -6.40 -7.51 -2.08
C ALA A 233 -7.80 -8.15 -1.91
N LEU A 234 -7.87 -9.38 -1.39
CA LEU A 234 -9.14 -10.08 -1.15
C LEU A 234 -9.79 -9.68 0.19
N PHE A 235 -8.99 -9.40 1.22
CA PHE A 235 -9.46 -9.25 2.60
C PHE A 235 -9.46 -7.78 3.03
N PRO A 236 -10.63 -7.10 2.99
CA PRO A 236 -10.74 -5.76 3.53
C PRO A 236 -10.32 -5.76 5.01
N GLY A 237 -9.53 -4.77 5.41
CA GLY A 237 -9.05 -4.58 6.79
C GLY A 237 -7.71 -5.25 7.14
N ILE A 238 -7.10 -6.00 6.22
CA ILE A 238 -5.69 -6.39 6.33
C ILE A 238 -4.87 -5.35 5.57
N GLY A 239 -3.92 -4.68 6.23
CA GLY A 239 -2.98 -3.79 5.58
C GLY A 239 -1.68 -4.50 5.20
N ALA A 240 -0.85 -3.82 4.42
CA ALA A 240 0.45 -4.33 3.99
C ALA A 240 1.37 -4.73 5.17
N ALA A 241 1.34 -3.98 6.27
CA ALA A 241 2.15 -4.27 7.46
C ALA A 241 1.74 -5.57 8.16
N GLN A 242 0.44 -5.81 8.33
CA GLN A 242 -0.07 -7.06 8.92
C GLN A 242 0.26 -8.25 8.02
N ALA A 243 0.12 -8.06 6.70
CA ALA A 243 0.46 -9.08 5.71
C ALA A 243 1.95 -9.42 5.71
N ALA A 244 2.83 -8.42 5.79
CA ALA A 244 4.27 -8.61 5.88
C ALA A 244 4.65 -9.39 7.16
N ALA A 245 4.07 -9.03 8.30
CA ALA A 245 4.30 -9.73 9.57
C ALA A 245 3.86 -11.21 9.50
N MET A 246 2.65 -11.48 8.98
CA MET A 246 2.15 -12.85 8.80
C MET A 246 3.02 -13.66 7.83
N SER A 247 3.38 -13.05 6.70
CA SER A 247 4.19 -13.69 5.66
C SER A 247 5.59 -14.01 6.13
N THR A 248 6.18 -13.15 6.96
CA THR A 248 7.51 -13.37 7.54
C THR A 248 7.52 -14.62 8.42
N VAL A 249 6.47 -14.83 9.20
CA VAL A 249 6.31 -16.05 10.01
C VAL A 249 6.04 -17.28 9.15
N LEU A 250 5.12 -17.17 8.18
CA LEU A 250 4.68 -18.29 7.34
C LEU A 250 5.80 -18.81 6.44
N PHE A 251 6.51 -17.92 5.76
CA PHE A 251 7.58 -18.25 4.83
C PHE A 251 8.98 -18.26 5.48
N LYS A 252 9.07 -17.95 6.78
CA LYS A 252 10.31 -17.86 7.57
C LYS A 252 11.33 -16.93 6.91
N VAL A 253 10.85 -15.73 6.56
CA VAL A 253 11.65 -14.66 5.94
C VAL A 253 12.54 -14.02 7.01
N LYS A 254 13.79 -13.74 6.66
CA LYS A 254 14.79 -13.09 7.51
C LYS A 254 14.77 -11.58 7.34
N GLU A 255 15.54 -10.91 8.19
CA GLU A 255 15.62 -9.44 8.28
C GLU A 255 15.83 -8.73 6.93
N TYR A 256 16.78 -9.16 6.10
CA TYR A 256 17.00 -8.52 4.79
C TYR A 256 15.98 -8.95 3.73
N GLY A 257 15.51 -10.20 3.80
CA GLY A 257 14.41 -10.69 2.95
C GLY A 257 13.10 -9.94 3.20
N TYR A 258 12.91 -9.40 4.41
CA TYR A 258 11.75 -8.59 4.78
C TYR A 258 11.59 -7.36 3.88
N LEU A 259 12.68 -6.75 3.41
CA LEU A 259 12.62 -5.59 2.53
C LEU A 259 12.12 -5.95 1.13
N ILE A 260 12.60 -7.07 0.59
CA ILE A 260 12.09 -7.66 -0.66
C ILE A 260 10.60 -8.00 -0.52
N LEU A 261 10.24 -8.61 0.62
CA LEU A 261 8.87 -9.00 0.93
C LEU A 261 7.93 -7.77 0.96
N VAL A 262 8.29 -6.72 1.69
CA VAL A 262 7.46 -5.50 1.82
C VAL A 262 7.33 -4.77 0.49
N GLY A 263 8.42 -4.58 -0.26
CA GLY A 263 8.37 -3.98 -1.60
C GLY A 263 7.45 -4.77 -2.53
N GLY A 264 7.53 -6.10 -2.47
CA GLY A 264 6.64 -6.99 -3.21
C GLY A 264 5.17 -6.85 -2.81
N ILE A 265 4.86 -6.82 -1.51
CA ILE A 265 3.48 -6.65 -1.01
C ILE A 265 2.92 -5.31 -1.47
N ASN A 266 3.66 -4.21 -1.31
CA ASN A 266 3.21 -2.88 -1.71
C ASN A 266 2.91 -2.82 -3.21
N THR A 267 3.79 -3.36 -4.06
CA THR A 267 3.61 -3.33 -5.52
C THR A 267 2.61 -4.36 -6.05
N VAL A 268 2.30 -5.43 -5.32
CA VAL A 268 1.23 -6.36 -5.71
C VAL A 268 -0.14 -5.86 -5.23
N ASN A 269 -0.19 -5.19 -4.08
CA ASN A 269 -1.42 -4.73 -3.43
C ASN A 269 -1.82 -3.28 -3.77
N PHE A 270 -1.03 -2.50 -4.53
CA PHE A 270 -1.33 -1.08 -4.79
C PHE A 270 -2.70 -0.79 -5.41
N HIS A 271 -3.39 -1.82 -5.92
CA HIS A 271 -4.78 -1.77 -6.38
C HIS A 271 -5.82 -1.95 -5.26
N GLU A 272 -5.59 -1.42 -4.04
CA GLU A 272 -6.61 -1.39 -2.97
C GLU A 272 -7.94 -0.71 -3.36
N LEU A 273 -7.98 -0.04 -4.51
CA LEU A 273 -9.19 0.39 -5.18
C LEU A 273 -9.89 -0.82 -5.78
N LYS A 274 -10.63 -1.56 -4.94
CA LYS A 274 -11.72 -2.38 -5.46
C LYS A 274 -12.59 -1.47 -6.33
N PRO A 275 -12.91 -1.85 -7.58
CA PRO A 275 -13.94 -1.14 -8.31
C PRO A 275 -15.16 -1.08 -7.40
N PRO A 276 -15.83 0.08 -7.26
CA PRO A 276 -17.09 0.11 -6.54
C PRO A 276 -17.94 -1.01 -7.14
N GLN A 277 -18.48 -1.88 -6.29
CA GLN A 277 -19.60 -2.70 -6.70
C GLN A 277 -20.70 -1.70 -7.04
N ILE A 278 -20.70 -1.21 -8.28
CA ILE A 278 -21.84 -0.54 -8.88
C ILE A 278 -22.90 -1.62 -8.81
N SER A 279 -23.76 -1.51 -7.80
CA SER A 279 -24.89 -2.41 -7.67
C SER A 279 -25.59 -2.38 -9.02
N ALA A 280 -25.86 -3.54 -9.59
CA ALA A 280 -26.53 -3.69 -10.89
C ALA A 280 -27.96 -3.10 -10.92
N LYS A 281 -28.35 -2.29 -9.93
CA LYS A 281 -29.65 -1.61 -9.84
C LYS A 281 -29.75 -0.30 -10.61
N THR A 282 -28.68 0.18 -11.26
CA THR A 282 -28.71 1.45 -12.02
C THR A 282 -28.73 1.29 -13.54
N LEU A 283 -28.96 0.07 -14.06
CA LEU A 283 -29.15 -0.18 -15.51
C LEU A 283 -30.60 -0.53 -15.89
N GLU A 284 -31.55 -0.32 -14.99
CA GLU A 284 -32.97 -0.30 -15.32
C GLU A 284 -33.48 1.10 -14.97
N TYR A 285 -33.35 2.05 -15.89
CA TYR A 285 -34.30 3.15 -16.21
C TYR A 285 -33.77 3.93 -17.42
#